data_AF-A0A4P7DPJ3-F1
#
_entry.id   AF-A0A4P7DPJ3-F1
#
_cell.length_a   1.000
_cell.length_b   1.000
_cell.length_c   1.000
_cell.angle_alpha   90.00
_cell.angle_beta   90.00
_cell.angle_gamma   90.00
#
_symmetry.space_group_name_H-M   'P 1'
#
loop_
_entity.id
_entity.type
_entity.pdbx_description
1 polymer ?
#
loop_
_entity_poly.entity_id
_entity_poly.type
_entity_poly.pdbx_seq_one_letter_code
_entity_poly.pdbx_strand_id
1 'polypeptide(L)' 'MKKNLDPNRELVKAEDVCSHFKISNSTLQRMKKSGSIPFVKYGKTYRFNIDEVQQALFKQGRKRAFN' A
#
# COMPACT_ATOMS: atom_id res chain seq x y z
N MET A 1 -6.31 -21.68 -1.59
CA MET A 1 -6.32 -20.61 -2.61
C MET A 1 -4.96 -19.93 -2.62
N LYS A 2 -4.06 -20.29 -3.55
CA LYS A 2 -2.77 -19.61 -3.72
C LYS A 2 -3.02 -18.35 -4.55
N LYS A 3 -2.86 -17.15 -3.99
CA LYS A 3 -2.89 -15.91 -4.78
C LYS A 3 -1.76 -16.02 -5.80
N ASN A 4 -2.12 -16.11 -7.08
CA ASN A 4 -1.17 -16.00 -8.19
C ASN A 4 -0.38 -14.71 -8.01
N LEU A 5 0.94 -14.85 -7.88
CA LEU A 5 1.87 -13.74 -7.88
C LEU A 5 2.10 -13.40 -9.35
N ASP A 6 1.30 -12.49 -9.88
CA ASP A 6 1.44 -12.02 -11.26
C ASP A 6 2.87 -11.51 -11.44
N PRO A 7 3.67 -12.05 -12.38
CA PRO A 7 5.10 -11.75 -12.49
C PRO A 7 5.40 -10.29 -12.84
N ASN A 8 4.39 -9.50 -13.20
CA ASN A 8 4.48 -8.08 -13.52
C ASN A 8 3.99 -7.15 -12.40
N ARG A 9 3.69 -7.69 -11.21
CA ARG A 9 3.32 -6.87 -10.04
C ARG A 9 4.59 -6.36 -9.36
N GLU A 10 5.05 -5.20 -9.81
CA GLU A 10 6.23 -4.54 -9.27
C GLU A 10 6.03 -4.18 -7.79
N LEU A 11 6.86 -4.79 -6.94
CA LEU A 11 6.96 -4.49 -5.53
C LEU A 11 7.91 -3.32 -5.35
N VAL A 12 7.35 -2.14 -5.11
CA VAL A 12 8.09 -0.88 -5.00
C VAL A 12 8.42 -0.51 -3.56
N LYS A 13 9.37 0.40 -3.36
CA LYS A 13 9.75 0.87 -2.02
C LYS A 13 8.74 1.88 -1.50
N ALA A 14 8.79 2.14 -0.19
CA ALA A 14 7.97 3.16 0.46
C ALA A 14 8.07 4.54 -0.22
N GLU A 15 9.27 4.92 -0.66
CA GLU A 15 9.53 6.21 -1.32
C GLU A 15 8.75 6.35 -2.63
N ASP A 16 8.76 5.31 -3.47
CA ASP A 16 8.03 5.30 -4.73
C ASP A 16 6.52 5.38 -4.51
N VAL A 17 6.00 4.67 -3.50
CA VAL A 17 4.58 4.74 -3.11
C VAL A 17 4.22 6.16 -2.66
N CYS A 18 5.08 6.78 -1.83
CA CYS A 18 4.85 8.13 -1.34
C CYS A 18 4.79 9.14 -2.50
N SER A 19 5.72 9.03 -3.44
CA SER A 19 5.77 9.87 -4.64
C SER A 19 4.56 9.63 -5.55
N HIS A 20 4.18 8.37 -5.78
CA HIS A 20 3.06 7.99 -6.65
C HIS A 20 1.71 8.48 -6.12
N PHE A 21 1.43 8.26 -4.83
CA PHE A 21 0.17 8.67 -4.20
C PHE A 21 0.21 10.08 -3.60
N LYS A 22 1.34 10.79 -3.72
CA LYS A 22 1.58 12.11 -3.12
C LYS A 22 1.26 12.15 -1.63
N ILE A 23 1.70 11.13 -0.89
CA ILE A 23 1.53 11.03 0.57
C ILE A 23 2.88 11.10 1.28
N SER A 24 2.88 11.59 2.52
CA SER A 24 4.08 11.59 3.34
C SER A 24 4.46 10.18 3.79
N ASN A 25 5.76 9.94 4.03
CA ASN A 25 6.25 8.68 4.59
C ASN A 25 5.60 8.40 5.96
N SER A 26 5.40 9.43 6.79
CA SER A 26 4.69 9.33 8.07
C SER A 26 3.25 8.83 7.91
N THR A 27 2.53 9.30 6.88
CA THR A 27 1.19 8.81 6.53
C THR A 27 1.24 7.35 6.11
N LEU A 28 2.16 6.98 5.22
CA LEU A 28 2.33 5.61 4.75
C LEU A 28 2.66 4.64 5.92
N GLN A 29 3.58 5.04 6.80
CA GLN A 29 3.95 4.30 8.02
C GLN A 29 2.75 4.10 8.94
N ARG A 30 1.96 5.16 9.17
CA ARG A 30 0.73 5.09 9.97
C ARG A 30 -0.26 4.11 9.37
N MET A 31 -0.49 4.18 8.06
CA MET A 31 -1.41 3.30 7.33
C MET A 31 -0.96 1.83 7.37
N LYS A 32 0.33 1.59 7.22
CA LYS A 32 0.94 0.27 7.39
C LYS A 32 0.73 -0.23 8.82
N LYS A 33 1.02 0.60 9.84
CA LYS A 33 0.87 0.24 11.25
C LYS A 33 -0.58 -0.02 11.64
N SER A 34 -1.53 0.71 11.06
CA SER A 34 -2.97 0.49 11.27
C SER A 34 -3.54 -0.66 10.45
N GLY A 35 -2.72 -1.38 9.66
CA GLY A 35 -3.18 -2.47 8.78
C GLY A 35 -4.10 -2.00 7.65
N SER A 36 -4.05 -0.71 7.32
CA SER A 36 -4.93 -0.10 6.32
C SER A 36 -4.47 -0.31 4.89
N ILE A 37 -3.19 -0.58 4.67
CA ILE A 37 -2.62 -0.89 3.36
C ILE A 37 -1.87 -2.23 3.41
N PRO A 38 -1.92 -3.02 2.32
CA PRO A 38 -1.15 -4.24 2.21
C PRO A 38 0.34 -3.93 2.02
N PHE A 39 1.20 -4.75 2.62
CA PHE A 39 2.64 -4.65 2.49
C PHE A 39 3.28 -6.03 2.55
N VAL A 40 4.44 -6.16 1.91
CA VAL A 40 5.28 -7.35 1.94
C VAL A 40 6.57 -7.01 2.69
N LYS A 41 6.91 -7.79 3.71
CA LYS A 41 8.19 -7.65 4.40
C LYS A 41 9.27 -8.38 3.60
N TYR A 42 10.30 -7.65 3.20
CA TYR A 42 11.46 -8.20 2.48
C TYR A 42 12.74 -7.88 3.28
N GLY A 43 13.14 -8.83 4.13
CA GLY A 43 14.23 -8.65 5.09
C GLY A 43 13.93 -7.52 6.09
N LYS A 44 14.79 -6.49 6.10
CA LYS A 44 14.64 -5.28 6.93
C LYS A 44 13.80 -4.18 6.27
N THR A 45 13.39 -4.38 5.02
CA THR A 45 12.65 -3.40 4.23
C THR A 45 11.21 -3.85 4.00
N TYR A 46 10.37 -2.90 3.61
CA TYR A 46 8.98 -3.14 3.24
C TYR A 46 8.80 -2.78 1.78
N ARG A 47 8.13 -3.67 1.06
CA ARG A 47 7.71 -3.42 -0.31
C ARG A 47 6.21 -3.41 -0.41
N PHE A 48 5.73 -2.67 -1.40
CA PHE A 48 4.32 -2.39 -1.59
C PHE A 48 3.97 -2.66 -3.04
N ASN A 49 2.77 -3.16 -3.25
CA ASN A 49 2.19 -3.25 -4.58
C ASN A 49 1.32 -2.01 -4.79
N ILE A 50 1.60 -1.22 -5.82
CA ILE A 50 0.86 0.01 -6.12
C ILE A 50 -0.63 -0.28 -6.30
N ASP A 51 -1.00 -1.34 -7.04
CA ASP A 51 -2.39 -1.66 -7.32
C ASP A 51 -3.15 -2.05 -6.03
N GLU A 52 -2.55 -2.89 -5.19
CA GLU A 52 -3.19 -3.28 -3.92
C GLU A 52 -3.29 -2.08 -2.95
N VAL A 53 -2.29 -1.20 -2.92
CA VAL A 53 -2.32 0.04 -2.12
C VAL A 53 -3.39 0.99 -2.64
N GLN A 54 -3.53 1.14 -3.96
CA GLN A 54 -4.57 1.95 -4.59
C GLN A 54 -5.96 1.45 -4.21
N GLN A 55 -6.21 0.13 -4.32
CA GLN A 55 -7.48 -0.47 -3.94
C GLN A 55 -7.80 -0.22 -2.46
N ALA A 56 -6.80 -0.35 -1.58
CA ALA A 56 -6.95 -0.09 -0.16
C ALA A 56 -7.29 1.38 0.13
N LEU A 57 -6.60 2.32 -0.52
CA LEU A 57 -6.86 3.76 -0.44
C LEU A 57 -8.27 4.10 -0.91
N PHE A 58 -8.69 3.55 -2.05
CA PHE A 58 -10.03 3.76 -2.60
C PHE A 58 -11.12 3.26 -1.63
N LYS A 59 -10.91 2.07 -1.04
CA LYS A 59 -11.80 1.51 -0.02
C LYS A 59 -11.89 2.38 1.24
N GLN A 60 -10.79 3.03 1.64
CA GLN A 60 -10.79 3.97 2.76
C GLN A 60 -11.50 5.29 2.44
N GLY A 61 -11.30 5.85 1.25
CA GLY A 61 -11.99 7.06 0.81
C GLY A 61 -13.52 6.90 0.85
N ARG A 62 -14.02 5.73 0.41
CA ARG A 62 -15.44 5.38 0.48
C ARG A 62 -16.00 5.34 1.90
N LYS A 63 -15.17 5.00 2.89
CA LYS A 63 -15.57 4.95 4.31
C LYS A 63 -15.71 6.33 4.95
N ARG A 64 -15.03 7.36 4.42
CA ARG A 64 -15.09 8.74 4.91
C ARG A 64 -16.23 9.56 4.30
N ALA A 65 -16.72 9.18 3.12
CA ALA A 65 -17.79 9.91 2.41
C ALA A 65 -19.22 9.64 2.95
N PHE A 66 -19.38 8.73 3.91
CA PHE A 66 -20.68 8.31 4.47
C PHE A 66 -20.83 8.60 5.97
N ASN A 67 -20.09 9.58 6.51
CA ASN A 67 -20.15 9.93 7.92
C ASN A 67 -20.30 11.42 8.16
#